data_AF-A0A101JYR3-F1
#
_entry.id   AF-A0A101JYR3-F1
#
_cell.length_a   1.000
_cell.length_b   1.000
_cell.length_c   1.000
_cell.angle_alpha   90.00
_cell.angle_beta   90.00
_cell.angle_gamma   90.00
#
_symmetry.space_group_name_H-M   'P 1'
#
loop_
_entity.id
_entity.type
_entity.pdbx_description
1 polymer ?
#
loop_
_entity_poly.entity_id
_entity_poly.type
_entity_poly.pdbx_seq_one_letter_code
_entity_poly.pdbx_strand_id
1 'polypeptide(L)'
;MPADETGTTNLGPVPPGMEFLDAIRAVEGQRKHRINPAHQSRRLTLCETQREIWRLASSLPEPHRSQLQLLAGAGFDFGKRMDARMKQLKAMLPDA
;
A
#
# COMPACT_ATOMS: atom_id res chain seq x y z
N MET A 1 12.55 -15.37 17.47
CA MET A 1 12.59 -14.83 16.10
C MET A 1 11.53 -13.76 16.01
N PRO A 2 11.81 -12.55 15.48
CA PRO A 2 10.75 -11.59 15.22
C PRO A 2 9.70 -12.30 14.35
N ALA A 3 8.43 -12.16 14.69
CA ALA A 3 7.35 -12.73 13.90
C ALA A 3 7.47 -12.13 12.49
N ASP A 4 7.84 -12.96 11.51
CA ASP A 4 7.92 -12.54 10.12
C ASP A 4 6.49 -12.24 9.64
N GLU A 5 6.15 -10.96 9.53
CA GLU A 5 4.83 -10.51 9.08
C GLU A 5 4.70 -10.47 7.55
N THR A 6 5.66 -11.04 6.81
CA THR A 6 5.59 -11.23 5.36
C THR A 6 4.31 -11.96 4.97
N GLY A 7 3.65 -11.48 3.93
CA GLY A 7 2.33 -11.94 3.48
C GLY A 7 1.15 -11.43 4.30
N THR A 8 1.42 -10.90 5.51
CA THR A 8 0.41 -10.34 6.41
C THR A 8 0.35 -8.82 6.31
N THR A 9 1.39 -8.10 6.75
CA THR A 9 1.44 -6.63 6.73
C THR A 9 2.29 -6.07 5.58
N ASN A 10 3.20 -6.88 5.05
CA ASN A 10 4.09 -6.53 3.94
C ASN A 10 4.26 -7.73 2.98
N LEU A 11 5.00 -7.56 1.88
CA LEU A 11 5.26 -8.61 0.87
C LEU A 11 6.72 -9.12 0.88
N GLY A 12 7.45 -8.85 1.96
CA GLY A 12 8.86 -9.20 2.10
C GLY A 12 9.81 -8.07 1.67
N PRO A 13 11.13 -8.30 1.76
CA PRO A 13 12.14 -7.32 1.39
C PRO A 13 12.26 -7.15 -0.13
N VAL A 14 12.87 -6.04 -0.56
CA VAL A 14 13.30 -5.89 -1.95
C VAL A 14 14.40 -6.93 -2.25
N PRO A 15 14.29 -7.74 -3.32
CA PRO A 15 15.31 -8.71 -3.67
C PRO A 15 16.68 -8.06 -3.92
N PRO A 16 17.81 -8.72 -3.58
CA PRO A 16 19.13 -8.19 -3.87
C PRO A 16 19.31 -7.87 -5.36
N GLY A 17 19.85 -6.68 -5.67
CA GLY A 17 20.09 -6.23 -7.04
C GLY A 17 18.84 -5.74 -7.79
N MET A 18 17.70 -5.62 -7.11
CA MET A 18 16.47 -5.05 -7.68
C MET A 18 16.20 -3.66 -7.09
N GLU A 19 15.78 -2.72 -7.94
CA GLU A 19 15.31 -1.42 -7.46
C GLU A 19 13.92 -1.55 -6.82
N PHE A 20 13.62 -0.67 -5.87
CA PHE A 20 12.37 -0.73 -5.11
C PHE A 20 11.13 -0.71 -6.02
N LEU A 21 11.14 0.15 -7.04
CA LEU A 21 10.03 0.29 -7.98
C LEU A 21 9.79 -0.99 -8.79
N ASP A 22 10.85 -1.68 -9.20
CA ASP A 22 10.77 -2.94 -9.95
C ASP A 22 10.22 -4.05 -9.07
N ALA A 23 10.62 -4.09 -7.78
CA ALA A 23 10.05 -5.01 -6.82
C ALA A 23 8.54 -4.77 -6.62
N ILE A 24 8.12 -3.51 -6.47
CA ILE A 24 6.69 -3.16 -6.36
C ILE A 24 5.91 -3.58 -7.60
N ARG A 25 6.50 -3.43 -8.79
CA ARG A 25 5.90 -3.84 -10.06
C ARG A 25 5.75 -5.36 -10.13
N ALA A 26 6.79 -6.11 -9.75
CA ALA A 26 6.79 -7.57 -9.75
C ALA A 26 5.71 -8.17 -8.85
N VAL A 27 5.36 -7.49 -7.75
CA VAL A 27 4.35 -7.96 -6.79
C VAL A 27 2.97 -7.32 -6.98
N GLU A 28 2.76 -6.51 -8.02
CA GLU A 28 1.49 -5.81 -8.24
C GLU A 28 0.29 -6.77 -8.33
N GLY A 29 0.48 -7.93 -8.98
CA GLY A 29 -0.54 -8.97 -9.08
C GLY A 29 -0.95 -9.60 -7.74
N GLN A 30 -0.17 -9.42 -6.68
CA GLN A 30 -0.42 -9.97 -5.34
C GLN A 30 -1.22 -9.01 -4.45
N ARG A 31 -1.51 -7.79 -4.92
CA ARG A 31 -2.28 -6.78 -4.17
C ARG A 31 -3.71 -7.26 -3.94
N LYS A 32 -4.15 -7.23 -2.69
CA LYS A 32 -5.51 -7.62 -2.28
C LYS A 32 -6.48 -6.45 -2.35
N HIS A 33 -5.98 -5.24 -2.18
CA HIS A 33 -6.77 -4.01 -2.14
C HIS A 33 -6.37 -3.09 -3.30
N ARG A 34 -7.37 -2.64 -4.04
CA ARG A 34 -7.19 -1.69 -5.14
C ARG A 34 -7.60 -0.29 -4.71
N ILE A 35 -6.78 0.69 -5.09
CA ILE A 35 -7.12 2.09 -4.92
C ILE A 35 -8.19 2.49 -5.94
N ASN A 36 -9.24 3.16 -5.47
CA ASN A 36 -10.21 3.84 -6.33
C ASN A 36 -9.94 5.35 -6.26
N PRO A 37 -9.29 5.96 -7.28
CA PRO A 37 -8.92 7.37 -7.27
C PRO A 37 -10.12 8.32 -7.43
N ALA A 38 -11.27 7.82 -7.92
CA ALA A 38 -12.49 8.63 -8.04
C ALA A 38 -13.22 8.82 -6.69
N HIS A 39 -12.96 7.96 -5.71
CA HIS A 39 -13.55 8.11 -4.38
C HIS A 39 -12.94 9.32 -3.66
N GLN A 40 -13.79 10.13 -3.01
CA GLN A 40 -13.39 11.31 -2.26
C GLN A 40 -14.05 11.28 -0.89
N SER A 41 -13.37 10.71 0.09
CA SER A 41 -13.88 10.69 1.47
C SER A 41 -13.83 12.08 2.13
N ARG A 42 -12.98 12.98 1.62
CA ARG A 42 -12.65 14.30 2.20
C ARG A 42 -12.22 14.25 3.67
N ARG A 43 -11.72 13.09 4.13
CA ARG A 43 -11.18 12.91 5.48
C ARG A 43 -9.67 12.84 5.42
N LEU A 44 -9.01 13.33 6.46
CA LEU A 44 -7.56 13.25 6.65
C LEU A 44 -7.16 11.82 7.02
N THR A 45 -7.12 10.93 6.02
CA THR A 45 -6.83 9.50 6.20
C THR A 45 -5.78 9.06 5.18
N LEU A 46 -4.99 8.05 5.55
CA LEU A 46 -4.02 7.43 4.64
C LEU A 46 -4.67 7.04 3.29
N CYS A 47 -5.87 6.47 3.33
CA CYS A 47 -6.61 6.10 2.12
C CYS A 47 -6.88 7.30 1.20
N GLU A 48 -7.25 8.46 1.75
CA GLU A 48 -7.50 9.66 0.96
C GLU A 48 -6.19 10.30 0.46
N THR A 49 -5.16 10.31 1.29
CA THR A 49 -3.82 10.80 0.90
C THR A 49 -3.28 10.03 -0.31
N GLN A 50 -3.39 8.70 -0.32
CA GLN A 50 -2.94 7.90 -1.48
C GLN A 50 -3.77 8.20 -2.74
N ARG A 51 -5.08 8.46 -2.61
CA ARG A 51 -5.91 8.85 -3.76
C ARG A 51 -5.51 10.22 -4.31
N GLU A 52 -5.16 11.15 -3.43
CA GLU A 52 -4.70 12.46 -3.84
C GLU A 52 -3.35 12.41 -4.55
N ILE A 53 -2.40 11.61 -4.04
CA ILE A 53 -1.13 11.34 -4.73
C ILE A 53 -1.41 10.78 -6.13
N TRP A 54 -2.32 9.82 -6.26
CA TRP A 54 -2.69 9.25 -7.56
C TRP A 54 -3.25 10.32 -8.51
N ARG A 55 -4.16 11.17 -8.03
CA ARG A 55 -4.77 12.24 -8.83
C ARG A 55 -3.73 13.27 -9.28
N LEU A 56 -2.85 13.70 -8.39
CA LEU A 56 -1.75 14.61 -8.71
C LEU A 56 -0.78 13.98 -9.71
N ALA A 57 -0.46 12.69 -9.57
CA ALA A 57 0.41 11.99 -10.50
C ALA A 57 -0.16 11.96 -11.94
N SER A 58 -1.48 11.96 -12.11
CA SER A 58 -2.13 11.96 -13.43
C SER A 58 -1.79 13.17 -14.30
N SER A 59 -1.39 14.30 -13.72
CA SER A 59 -0.98 15.49 -14.48
C SER A 59 0.50 15.48 -14.87
N LEU A 60 1.29 14.55 -14.34
CA LEU A 60 2.72 14.44 -14.64
C LEU A 60 2.97 13.73 -15.98
N PRO A 61 4.13 13.96 -16.62
CA PRO A 61 4.58 13.19 -17.78
C PRO A 61 5.03 11.77 -17.37
N GLU A 62 5.10 10.88 -18.34
CA GLU A 62 5.77 9.59 -18.15
C GLU A 62 7.30 9.79 -18.03
N PRO A 63 8.02 8.93 -17.27
CA PRO A 63 7.50 7.77 -16.52
C PRO A 63 6.90 8.13 -15.15
N HIS A 64 7.04 9.37 -14.68
CA HIS A 64 6.69 9.77 -13.32
C HIS A 64 5.23 9.50 -12.96
N ARG A 65 4.30 9.70 -13.90
CA ARG A 65 2.88 9.36 -13.73
C ARG A 65 2.71 7.90 -13.32
N SER A 66 3.12 6.96 -14.17
CA SER A 66 2.92 5.54 -13.93
C SER A 66 3.65 5.05 -12.67
N GLN A 67 4.85 5.58 -12.42
CA GLN A 67 5.65 5.24 -11.23
C GLN A 67 4.97 5.66 -9.93
N LEU A 68 4.50 6.91 -9.85
CA LEU A 68 3.84 7.42 -8.64
C LEU A 68 2.48 6.78 -8.41
N GLN A 69 1.71 6.49 -9.47
CA GLN A 69 0.46 5.74 -9.36
C GLN A 69 0.72 4.31 -8.86
N LEU A 70 1.76 3.65 -9.37
CA LEU A 70 2.16 2.32 -8.90
C LEU A 70 2.50 2.32 -7.40
N LEU A 71 3.27 3.32 -6.95
CA LEU A 71 3.64 3.47 -5.54
C LEU A 71 2.45 3.80 -4.65
N ALA A 72 1.56 4.71 -5.08
CA ALA A 72 0.34 5.04 -4.33
C ALA A 72 -0.59 3.83 -4.20
N GLY A 73 -0.74 3.05 -5.27
CA GLY A 73 -1.48 1.79 -5.26
C GLY A 73 -0.89 0.76 -4.29
N ALA A 74 0.44 0.61 -4.27
CA ALA A 74 1.12 -0.25 -3.30
C ALA A 74 0.94 0.20 -1.86
N GLY A 75 1.16 1.50 -1.58
CA GLY A 75 0.99 2.07 -0.25
C GLY A 75 -0.44 1.92 0.28
N PHE A 76 -1.44 2.02 -0.60
CA PHE A 76 -2.83 1.75 -0.26
C PHE A 76 -3.04 0.28 0.17
N ASP A 77 -2.50 -0.69 -0.56
CA ASP A 77 -2.61 -2.12 -0.23
C ASP A 77 -1.92 -2.44 1.11
N PHE A 78 -0.68 -1.99 1.29
CA PHE A 78 0.08 -2.23 2.52
C PHE A 78 -0.59 -1.60 3.75
N GLY A 79 -1.12 -0.38 3.61
CA GLY A 79 -1.87 0.27 4.69
C GLY A 79 -3.12 -0.51 5.10
N LYS A 80 -3.85 -1.09 4.14
CA LYS A 80 -5.04 -1.92 4.41
C LYS A 80 -4.68 -3.24 5.10
N ARG A 81 -3.59 -3.87 4.67
CA ARG A 81 -3.04 -5.07 5.32
C ARG A 81 -2.65 -4.81 6.77
N MET A 82 -1.95 -3.70 7.03
CA MET A 82 -1.57 -3.27 8.36
C MET A 82 -2.80 -3.00 9.25
N ASP A 83 -3.81 -2.27 8.75
CA ASP A 83 -5.07 -2.03 9.48
C ASP A 83 -5.78 -3.35 9.83
N ALA A 84 -5.86 -4.29 8.88
CA ALA A 84 -6.42 -5.62 9.12
C ALA A 84 -5.66 -6.37 10.22
N ARG A 85 -4.32 -6.34 10.19
CA ARG A 85 -3.48 -6.96 11.22
C ARG A 85 -3.69 -6.32 12.59
N MET A 86 -3.74 -4.99 12.67
CA MET A 86 -3.98 -4.29 13.93
C MET A 86 -5.33 -4.64 14.55
N LYS A 87 -6.38 -4.79 13.73
CA LYS A 87 -7.70 -5.24 14.18
C LYS A 87 -7.67 -6.66 14.72
N GLN A 88 -6.97 -7.57 14.05
CA GLN A 88 -6.77 -8.95 14.54
C GLN A 88 -6.06 -8.96 15.89
N LEU A 89 -4.95 -8.23 16.01
CA LEU A 89 -4.19 -8.14 17.26
C LEU A 89 -5.03 -7.57 18.39
N LYS A 90 -5.81 -6.51 18.14
CA LYS A 90 -6.71 -5.92 19.14
C LYS A 90 -7.76 -6.91 19.62
N ALA A 91 -8.32 -7.73 18.73
CA ALA A 91 -9.31 -8.75 19.09
C ALA A 91 -8.72 -9.91 19.91
N MET A 92 -7.39 -10.07 19.94
CA MET A 92 -6.70 -11.08 20.75
C MET A 92 -6.33 -10.56 22.15
N LEU A 93 -6.45 -9.26 22.39
CA LEU A 93 -6.25 -8.70 23.72
C LEU A 93 -7.47 -9.04 24.58
N PRO A 94 -7.29 -9.48 25.84
CA PRO A 94 -8.41 -9.60 26.77
C PRO A 94 -9.08 -8.23 26.92
N ASP A 95 -10.41 -8.21 27.07
CA ASP A 95 -11.14 -6.99 27.40
C ASP A 95 -10.52 -6.40 28.66
N ALA A 96 -9.95 -5.20 28.53
CA ALA A 96 -9.36 -4.44 29.63
C ALA A 96 -10.45 -3.80 30.49
#